data_AF-A0ABD7B8I5-F1
#
_entry.id   AF-A0ABD7B8I5-F1
#
_cell.length_a   1.000
_cell.length_b   1.000
_cell.length_c   1.000
_cell.angle_alpha   90.00
_cell.angle_beta   90.00
_cell.angle_gamma   90.00
#
_symmetry.space_group_name_H-M   'P 1'
#
loop_
_entity.id
_entity.type
_entity.pdbx_description
1 polymer ?
#
loop_
_entity_poly.entity_id
_entity_poly.type
_entity_poly.pdbx_seq_one_letter_code
_entity_poly.pdbx_strand_id
1 'polypeptide(L)'
;MPFTAESIIETFKETEVAGAPKLKHTQYLNYLAKRLGYQSFKHFTQCVETAPSDRLGDYYTGLMKKICGIRVPKQDIGHIRLSHFDGKSISYDSYFIGWDEHGREIRMPSADHGRLAIMDFREIFDMPLYVIETQAEFIAWQWNWASFAVAPPELVRANFPSLFHQRDRVVENPPMDKVKRRYRREQKKSGLI
;
A
#
# COMPACT_ATOMS: atom_id res chain seq x y z
N MET A 1 1.91 7.25 15.02
CA MET A 1 0.89 7.47 16.06
C MET A 1 -0.09 6.32 16.03
N PRO A 2 -0.56 5.81 17.17
CA PRO A 2 -1.63 4.82 17.21
C PRO A 2 -2.92 5.44 16.68
N PHE A 3 -3.79 4.60 16.13
CA PHE A 3 -5.13 5.02 15.73
C PHE A 3 -5.95 5.46 16.95
N THR A 4 -6.80 6.45 16.76
CA THR A 4 -7.78 6.93 17.74
C THR A 4 -9.20 6.73 17.21
N ALA A 5 -10.21 6.69 18.10
CA ALA A 5 -11.61 6.64 17.69
C ALA A 5 -11.95 7.72 16.65
N GLU A 6 -11.52 8.95 16.92
CA GLU A 6 -11.73 10.10 16.05
C GLU A 6 -11.11 9.89 14.66
N SER A 7 -9.82 9.52 14.59
CA SER A 7 -9.14 9.27 13.31
C SER A 7 -9.78 8.15 12.50
N ILE A 8 -10.29 7.11 13.16
CA ILE A 8 -10.98 5.98 12.52
C ILE A 8 -12.32 6.44 11.95
N ILE A 9 -13.09 7.21 12.72
CA ILE A 9 -14.40 7.72 12.30
C ILE A 9 -14.25 8.71 11.13
N GLU A 10 -13.25 9.59 11.18
CA GLU A 10 -12.92 10.51 10.09
C GLU A 10 -12.54 9.74 8.83
N THR A 11 -11.59 8.81 8.94
CA THR A 11 -11.16 7.96 7.83
C THR A 11 -12.33 7.17 7.24
N PHE A 12 -13.23 6.65 8.08
CA PHE A 12 -14.42 5.93 7.64
C PHE A 12 -15.36 6.83 6.82
N LYS A 13 -15.56 8.08 7.24
CA LYS A 13 -16.45 9.03 6.54
C LYS A 13 -15.94 9.40 5.15
N GLU A 14 -14.62 9.42 4.99
CA GLU A 14 -13.96 9.73 3.72
C GLU A 14 -13.73 8.49 2.83
N THR A 15 -13.91 7.29 3.37
CA THR A 15 -13.62 6.05 2.66
C THR A 15 -14.61 5.82 1.53
N GLU A 16 -14.11 5.80 0.30
CA GLU A 16 -14.83 5.28 -0.85
C GLU A 16 -14.57 3.79 -1.07
N VAL A 17 -15.57 3.07 -1.54
CA VAL A 17 -15.46 1.65 -1.88
C VAL A 17 -15.98 1.33 -3.28
N ALA A 18 -15.37 0.34 -3.92
CA ALA A 18 -15.75 -0.09 -5.26
C ALA A 18 -17.16 -0.72 -5.27
N GLY A 19 -17.90 -0.50 -6.36
CA GLY A 19 -19.23 -1.07 -6.58
C GLY A 19 -20.34 -0.51 -5.69
N ALA A 20 -20.09 0.57 -4.95
CA ALA A 20 -21.13 1.18 -4.12
C ALA A 20 -22.26 1.80 -4.98
N PRO A 21 -23.54 1.58 -4.63
CA PRO A 21 -24.64 2.22 -5.33
C PRO A 21 -24.63 3.75 -5.13
N LYS A 22 -25.28 4.48 -6.03
CA LYS A 22 -25.43 5.93 -5.92
C LYS A 22 -26.38 6.27 -4.76
N LEU A 23 -25.81 6.66 -3.62
CA LEU A 23 -26.51 6.93 -2.38
C LEU A 23 -26.26 8.37 -1.91
N LYS A 24 -27.18 8.95 -1.14
CA LYS A 24 -26.89 10.17 -0.38
C LYS A 24 -25.86 9.87 0.71
N HIS A 25 -25.09 10.86 1.14
CA HIS A 25 -23.98 10.67 2.09
C HIS A 25 -24.36 9.86 3.35
N THR A 26 -25.47 10.16 4.02
CA THR A 26 -25.91 9.40 5.20
C THR A 26 -26.32 7.95 4.91
N GLN A 27 -26.90 7.70 3.73
CA GLN A 27 -27.21 6.35 3.26
C GLN A 27 -25.92 5.59 2.94
N TYR A 28 -24.93 6.28 2.37
CA TYR A 28 -23.62 5.74 2.05
C TYR A 28 -22.87 5.28 3.31
N LEU A 29 -22.83 6.12 4.36
CA LEU A 29 -22.21 5.75 5.63
C LEU A 29 -22.85 4.51 6.25
N ASN A 30 -24.19 4.40 6.18
CA ASN A 30 -24.89 3.20 6.64
C ASN A 30 -24.59 1.97 5.79
N TYR A 31 -24.47 2.12 4.46
CA TYR A 31 -24.06 1.05 3.55
C TYR A 31 -22.65 0.55 3.89
N LEU A 32 -21.69 1.47 4.07
CA LEU A 32 -20.31 1.13 4.43
C LEU A 32 -20.23 0.44 5.80
N ALA A 33 -21.02 0.90 6.78
CA ALA A 33 -21.06 0.30 8.11
C ALA A 33 -21.54 -1.15 8.04
N LYS A 34 -22.62 -1.41 7.28
CA LYS A 34 -23.13 -2.77 7.03
C LYS A 34 -22.12 -3.67 6.36
N ARG A 35 -21.37 -3.14 5.38
CA ARG A 35 -20.30 -3.88 4.70
C ARG A 35 -19.15 -4.27 5.65
N LEU A 36 -18.90 -3.49 6.70
CA LEU A 36 -17.94 -3.83 7.76
C LEU A 36 -18.53 -4.70 8.89
N GLY A 37 -19.81 -5.07 8.81
CA GLY A 37 -20.49 -5.93 9.79
C GLY A 37 -21.27 -5.19 10.88
N TYR A 38 -21.49 -3.88 10.74
CA TYR A 38 -22.24 -3.06 11.71
C TYR A 38 -23.69 -2.83 11.25
N GLN A 39 -24.61 -2.62 12.19
CA GLN A 39 -26.03 -2.44 11.86
C GLN A 39 -26.32 -1.08 11.16
N SER A 40 -25.59 -0.05 11.56
CA SER A 40 -25.73 1.33 11.08
C SER A 40 -24.44 2.12 11.34
N PHE A 41 -24.34 3.32 10.79
CA PHE A 41 -23.24 4.24 11.10
C PHE A 41 -23.20 4.61 12.59
N LYS A 42 -24.37 4.79 13.23
CA LYS A 42 -24.46 5.04 14.67
C LYS A 42 -23.94 3.86 15.50
N HIS A 43 -24.27 2.63 15.10
CA HIS A 43 -23.74 1.43 15.74
C HIS A 43 -22.22 1.34 15.58
N PHE A 44 -21.70 1.67 14.38
CA PHE A 44 -20.27 1.75 14.13
C PHE A 44 -19.56 2.75 15.06
N THR A 45 -20.03 4.00 15.13
CA THR A 45 -19.38 5.02 15.99
C THR A 45 -19.40 4.61 17.45
N GLN A 46 -20.54 4.10 17.94
CA GLN A 46 -20.66 3.62 19.31
C GLN A 46 -19.65 2.50 19.61
N CYS A 47 -19.53 1.50 18.73
CA CYS A 47 -18.55 0.41 18.92
C CYS A 47 -17.09 0.90 18.90
N VAL A 48 -16.78 1.93 18.11
CA VAL A 48 -15.43 2.51 18.04
C VAL A 48 -15.11 3.32 19.30
N GLU A 49 -16.07 4.08 19.82
CA GLU A 49 -15.94 4.91 21.02
C GLU A 49 -15.91 4.08 22.30
N THR A 50 -16.65 2.96 22.35
CA THR A 50 -16.72 2.08 23.53
C THR A 50 -15.87 0.82 23.36
N ALA A 51 -14.80 0.89 22.56
CA ALA A 51 -13.92 -0.24 22.32
C ALA A 51 -13.23 -0.68 23.65
N PRO A 52 -13.03 -1.98 23.89
CA PRO A 52 -12.41 -2.47 25.12
C PRO A 52 -10.99 -1.91 25.30
N SER A 53 -10.71 -1.31 26.45
CA SER A 53 -9.43 -0.63 26.72
C SER A 53 -8.24 -1.60 26.77
N ASP A 54 -8.47 -2.85 27.15
CA ASP A 54 -7.48 -3.93 27.25
C ASP A 54 -7.01 -4.43 25.87
N ARG A 55 -7.81 -4.24 24.82
CA ARG A 55 -7.53 -4.69 23.43
C ARG A 55 -7.69 -3.58 22.40
N LEU A 56 -7.61 -2.32 22.84
CA LEU A 56 -7.90 -1.15 22.02
C LEU A 56 -7.04 -1.11 20.75
N GLY A 57 -5.74 -1.39 20.89
CA GLY A 57 -4.80 -1.41 19.77
C GLY A 57 -5.12 -2.46 18.72
N ASP A 58 -5.45 -3.69 19.14
CA ASP A 58 -5.81 -4.78 18.24
C ASP A 58 -7.14 -4.50 17.52
N TYR A 59 -8.12 -3.99 18.26
CA TYR A 59 -9.42 -3.62 17.72
C TYR A 59 -9.29 -2.53 16.65
N TYR A 60 -8.58 -1.45 16.95
CA TYR A 60 -8.35 -0.34 16.02
C TYR A 60 -7.50 -0.75 14.82
N THR A 61 -6.42 -1.49 15.04
CA THR A 61 -5.58 -1.97 13.94
C THR A 61 -6.33 -2.93 13.03
N GLY A 62 -7.13 -3.84 13.60
CA GLY A 62 -7.96 -4.77 12.85
C GLY A 62 -9.05 -4.05 12.04
N LEU A 63 -9.68 -3.02 12.61
CA LEU A 63 -10.68 -2.22 11.92
C LEU A 63 -10.06 -1.40 10.77
N MET A 64 -8.95 -0.73 11.01
CA MET A 64 -8.23 0.03 9.97
C MET A 64 -7.72 -0.88 8.86
N LYS A 65 -7.23 -2.09 9.18
CA LYS A 65 -6.88 -3.11 8.19
C LYS A 65 -8.07 -3.39 7.26
N LYS A 66 -9.27 -3.59 7.81
CA LYS A 66 -10.49 -3.80 7.00
C LYS A 66 -10.81 -2.59 6.14
N ILE A 67 -10.79 -1.38 6.70
CA ILE A 67 -11.07 -0.13 5.99
C ILE A 67 -10.09 0.05 4.83
N CYS A 68 -8.77 -0.01 5.06
CA CYS A 68 -7.75 0.09 4.01
C CYS A 68 -7.88 -1.00 2.94
N GLY A 69 -8.36 -2.18 3.32
CA GLY A 69 -8.54 -3.31 2.40
C GLY A 69 -9.73 -3.13 1.45
N ILE A 70 -10.76 -2.39 1.87
CA ILE A 70 -11.93 -2.11 1.04
C ILE A 70 -11.91 -0.75 0.35
N ARG A 71 -11.14 0.20 0.91
CA ARG A 71 -11.00 1.56 0.38
C ARG A 71 -10.49 1.52 -1.04
N VAL A 72 -10.99 2.40 -1.88
CA VAL A 72 -10.46 2.65 -3.22
C VAL A 72 -9.63 3.93 -3.17
N PRO A 73 -8.46 3.98 -3.83
CA PRO A 73 -7.63 5.18 -3.86
C PRO A 73 -8.39 6.38 -4.42
N LYS A 74 -7.98 7.57 -3.97
CA LYS A 74 -8.39 8.86 -4.54
C LYS A 74 -8.09 8.89 -6.05
N GLN A 75 -8.96 9.55 -6.80
CA GLN A 75 -8.79 9.71 -8.25
C GLN A 75 -7.54 10.57 -8.52
N ASP A 76 -6.92 10.32 -9.68
CA ASP A 76 -5.79 11.09 -10.22
C ASP A 76 -4.51 11.12 -9.38
N ILE A 77 -4.41 10.30 -8.34
CA ILE A 77 -3.18 10.07 -7.58
C ILE A 77 -2.57 8.73 -8.01
N GLY A 78 -1.36 8.80 -8.57
CA GLY A 78 -0.54 7.62 -8.83
C GLY A 78 0.00 7.04 -7.51
N HIS A 79 -0.04 5.73 -7.35
CA HIS A 79 0.45 5.04 -6.16
C HIS A 79 1.63 4.13 -6.48
N ILE A 80 2.47 3.92 -5.49
CA ILE A 80 3.54 2.91 -5.52
C ILE A 80 2.99 1.65 -4.87
N ARG A 81 3.09 0.52 -5.58
CA ARG A 81 2.78 -0.79 -5.02
C ARG A 81 3.95 -1.31 -4.21
N LEU A 82 3.63 -1.75 -3.00
CA LEU A 82 4.55 -2.26 -2.01
C LEU A 82 4.14 -3.67 -1.60
N SER A 83 5.10 -4.47 -1.15
CA SER A 83 4.83 -5.73 -0.49
C SER A 83 5.78 -5.96 0.68
N HIS A 84 5.25 -6.57 1.74
CA HIS A 84 6.01 -6.90 2.93
C HIS A 84 5.49 -8.22 3.48
N PHE A 85 6.23 -9.31 3.32
CA PHE A 85 5.77 -10.66 3.71
C PHE A 85 6.67 -11.34 4.73
N ASP A 86 7.96 -11.00 4.76
CA ASP A 86 8.98 -11.69 5.54
C ASP A 86 9.32 -10.98 6.86
N GLY A 87 8.71 -9.82 7.14
CA GLY A 87 9.02 -8.99 8.30
C GLY A 87 10.39 -8.29 8.24
N LYS A 88 11.11 -8.43 7.12
CA LYS A 88 12.53 -8.03 6.98
C LYS A 88 12.75 -7.06 5.84
N SER A 89 12.02 -7.22 4.73
CA SER A 89 12.27 -6.46 3.52
C SER A 89 10.97 -6.02 2.85
N ILE A 90 10.92 -4.74 2.49
CA ILE A 90 9.84 -4.21 1.68
C ILE A 90 10.27 -4.28 0.22
N SER A 91 9.48 -4.97 -0.58
CA SER A 91 9.60 -4.93 -2.03
C SER A 91 8.64 -3.89 -2.60
N TYR A 92 8.95 -3.39 -3.78
CA TYR A 92 8.14 -2.37 -4.46
C TYR A 92 8.26 -2.48 -5.97
N ASP A 93 7.18 -2.09 -6.65
CA ASP A 93 7.18 -1.94 -8.10
C ASP A 93 8.12 -0.81 -8.51
N SER A 94 8.97 -1.08 -9.50
CA SER A 94 10.06 -0.19 -9.87
C SER A 94 10.42 -0.27 -11.34
N TYR A 95 10.98 0.82 -11.86
CA TYR A 95 11.52 0.91 -13.21
C TYR A 95 13.04 1.11 -13.18
N PHE A 96 13.71 0.59 -14.20
CA PHE A 96 15.16 0.71 -14.38
C PHE A 96 15.53 2.14 -14.78
N ILE A 97 16.57 2.70 -14.15
CA ILE A 97 17.09 4.05 -14.46
C ILE A 97 18.55 4.08 -14.90
N GLY A 98 19.27 2.96 -14.79
CA GLY A 98 20.67 2.88 -15.19
C GLY A 98 21.46 1.85 -14.40
N TRP A 99 22.78 1.89 -14.59
CA TRP A 99 23.74 0.99 -13.94
C TRP A 99 24.64 1.78 -13.01
N ASP A 100 25.10 1.18 -11.91
CA ASP A 100 26.18 1.75 -11.10
C ASP A 100 27.58 1.35 -11.61
N GLU A 101 28.61 1.90 -10.97
CA GLU A 101 30.03 1.62 -11.24
C GLU A 101 30.42 0.14 -11.09
N HIS A 102 29.58 -0.67 -10.46
CA HIS A 102 29.78 -2.11 -10.31
C HIS A 102 28.91 -2.94 -11.27
N GLY A 103 28.16 -2.27 -12.15
CA GLY A 103 27.23 -2.90 -13.08
C GLY A 103 26.03 -3.51 -12.36
N ARG A 104 25.56 -2.93 -11.25
CA ARG A 104 24.28 -3.27 -10.61
C ARG A 104 23.17 -2.39 -11.16
N GLU A 105 21.98 -2.97 -11.33
CA GLU A 105 20.80 -2.22 -11.73
C GLU A 105 20.48 -1.19 -10.65
N ILE A 106 20.25 0.04 -11.08
CA ILE A 106 19.68 1.09 -10.28
C ILE A 106 18.25 1.30 -10.76
N ARG A 107 17.32 1.25 -9.80
CA ARG A 107 15.88 1.29 -10.05
C ARG A 107 15.23 2.36 -9.18
N MET A 108 14.14 2.94 -9.66
CA MET A 108 13.31 3.89 -8.91
C MET A 108 11.89 3.34 -8.72
N PRO A 109 11.20 3.67 -7.61
CA PRO A 109 9.81 3.28 -7.42
C PRO A 109 8.89 3.81 -8.53
N SER A 110 8.00 2.96 -9.03
CA SER A 110 6.99 3.30 -10.02
C SER A 110 5.71 3.79 -9.34
N ALA A 111 5.24 4.98 -9.73
CA ALA A 111 4.03 5.62 -9.18
C ALA A 111 2.86 5.60 -10.19
N ASP A 112 2.78 4.56 -11.01
CA ASP A 112 1.86 4.44 -12.14
C ASP A 112 0.58 3.65 -11.81
N HIS A 113 0.43 3.16 -10.59
CA HIS A 113 -0.77 2.44 -10.19
C HIS A 113 -1.89 3.40 -9.79
N GLY A 114 -2.77 3.67 -10.75
CA GLY A 114 -4.03 4.39 -10.52
C GLY A 114 -5.15 3.49 -9.98
N ARG A 115 -6.34 4.09 -9.82
CA ARG A 115 -7.53 3.45 -9.28
C ARG A 115 -7.91 2.13 -9.96
N LEU A 116 -7.91 2.09 -11.29
CA LEU A 116 -8.28 0.88 -12.05
C LEU A 116 -7.28 -0.25 -11.81
N ALA A 117 -5.97 0.01 -11.93
CA ALA A 117 -4.94 -0.99 -11.69
C ALA A 117 -5.02 -1.61 -10.28
N ILE A 118 -5.40 -0.81 -9.28
CA ILE A 118 -5.58 -1.28 -7.90
C ILE A 118 -6.83 -2.16 -7.76
N MET A 119 -7.91 -1.83 -8.48
CA MET A 119 -9.13 -2.63 -8.49
C MET A 119 -8.91 -3.96 -9.24
N ASP A 120 -8.28 -3.92 -10.41
CA ASP A 120 -7.96 -5.11 -11.22
C ASP A 120 -7.06 -6.07 -10.44
N PHE A 121 -6.08 -5.56 -9.70
CA PHE A 121 -5.23 -6.39 -8.84
C PHE A 121 -6.06 -7.19 -7.83
N ARG A 122 -7.00 -6.52 -7.14
CA ARG A 122 -7.84 -7.19 -6.13
C ARG A 122 -8.72 -8.27 -6.75
N GLU A 123 -9.23 -8.04 -7.95
CA GLU A 123 -10.04 -9.00 -8.68
C GLU A 123 -9.23 -10.21 -9.19
N ILE A 124 -8.06 -9.96 -9.80
CA ILE A 124 -7.22 -11.02 -10.39
C ILE A 124 -6.61 -11.94 -9.33
N PHE A 125 -6.10 -11.36 -8.24
CA PHE A 125 -5.35 -12.11 -7.24
C PHE A 125 -6.22 -12.59 -6.05
N ASP A 126 -7.51 -12.24 -6.02
CA ASP A 126 -8.44 -12.51 -4.91
C ASP A 126 -7.83 -12.22 -3.52
N MET A 127 -7.10 -11.11 -3.43
CA MET A 127 -6.36 -10.76 -2.22
C MET A 127 -6.40 -9.25 -1.93
N PRO A 128 -6.33 -8.84 -0.65
CA PRO A 128 -6.38 -7.44 -0.30
C PRO A 128 -5.11 -6.72 -0.76
N LEU A 129 -5.30 -5.66 -1.54
CA LEU A 129 -4.31 -4.62 -1.77
C LEU A 129 -4.66 -3.42 -0.90
N TYR A 130 -4.00 -3.26 0.24
CA TYR A 130 -4.36 -2.20 1.20
C TYR A 130 -4.02 -0.82 0.64
N VAL A 131 -5.00 0.09 0.63
CA VAL A 131 -4.78 1.49 0.26
C VAL A 131 -4.38 2.27 1.51
N ILE A 132 -3.15 2.77 1.50
CA ILE A 132 -2.50 3.45 2.62
C ILE A 132 -2.37 4.94 2.27
N GLU A 133 -2.98 5.81 3.06
CA GLU A 133 -3.02 7.25 2.81
C GLU A 133 -2.38 8.07 3.94
N THR A 134 -2.12 7.46 5.11
CA THR A 134 -1.55 8.14 6.27
C THR A 134 -0.32 7.43 6.84
N GLN A 135 0.48 8.18 7.61
CA GLN A 135 1.65 7.63 8.31
C GLN A 135 1.27 6.55 9.33
N ALA A 136 0.12 6.68 10.00
CA ALA A 136 -0.35 5.68 10.97
C ALA A 136 -0.70 4.36 10.28
N GLU A 137 -1.40 4.42 9.15
CA GLU A 137 -1.70 3.25 8.31
C GLU A 137 -0.43 2.60 7.77
N PHE A 138 0.56 3.40 7.35
CA PHE A 138 1.83 2.89 6.83
C PHE A 138 2.59 2.09 7.86
N ILE A 139 2.72 2.62 9.09
CA ILE A 139 3.34 1.91 10.21
C ILE A 139 2.54 0.64 10.53
N ALA A 140 1.21 0.72 10.62
CA ALA A 140 0.40 -0.45 10.92
C ALA A 140 0.55 -1.56 9.87
N TRP A 141 0.60 -1.19 8.59
CA TRP A 141 0.84 -2.12 7.49
C TRP A 141 2.19 -2.81 7.60
N GLN A 142 3.26 -2.05 7.84
CA GLN A 142 4.61 -2.59 7.99
C GLN A 142 4.71 -3.62 9.11
N TRP A 143 4.18 -3.30 10.29
CA TRP A 143 4.43 -4.14 11.46
C TRP A 143 3.43 -5.30 11.62
N ASN A 144 2.20 -5.16 11.12
CA ASN A 144 1.11 -6.04 11.55
C ASN A 144 0.38 -6.78 10.41
N TRP A 145 0.54 -6.36 9.15
CA TRP A 145 -0.39 -6.83 8.09
C TRP A 145 0.20 -7.88 7.15
N ALA A 146 1.52 -7.94 6.99
CA ALA A 146 2.25 -8.90 6.16
C ALA A 146 1.59 -9.12 4.78
N SER A 147 1.57 -8.09 3.94
CA SER A 147 0.70 -8.02 2.77
C SER A 147 1.18 -7.09 1.65
N PHE A 148 0.44 -7.08 0.53
CA PHE A 148 0.53 -6.03 -0.48
C PHE A 148 -0.16 -4.74 -0.02
N ALA A 149 0.38 -3.59 -0.42
CA ALA A 149 -0.20 -2.28 -0.21
C ALA A 149 0.08 -1.34 -1.38
N VAL A 150 -0.66 -0.24 -1.43
CA VAL A 150 -0.38 0.90 -2.30
C VAL A 150 -0.36 2.17 -1.45
N ALA A 151 0.60 3.04 -1.73
CA ALA A 151 0.76 4.30 -1.01
C ALA A 151 1.15 5.44 -1.97
N PRO A 152 0.72 6.68 -1.70
CA PRO A 152 1.17 7.84 -2.45
C PRO A 152 2.70 8.01 -2.40
N PRO A 153 3.34 8.50 -3.48
CA PRO A 153 4.80 8.68 -3.55
C PRO A 153 5.38 9.52 -2.43
N GLU A 154 4.65 10.55 -1.99
CA GLU A 154 5.08 11.42 -0.89
C GLU A 154 5.19 10.65 0.42
N LEU A 155 4.21 9.78 0.71
CA LEU A 155 4.22 8.94 1.90
C LEU A 155 5.35 7.92 1.85
N VAL A 156 5.55 7.27 0.70
CA VAL A 156 6.68 6.32 0.52
C VAL A 156 8.02 7.04 0.66
N ARG A 157 8.17 8.24 0.09
CA ARG A 157 9.41 9.03 0.17
C ARG A 157 9.72 9.48 1.59
N ALA A 158 8.70 9.87 2.37
CA ALA A 158 8.89 10.24 3.77
C ALA A 158 9.42 9.06 4.62
N ASN A 159 9.01 7.84 4.30
CA ASN A 159 9.43 6.63 5.01
C ASN A 159 10.73 6.01 4.45
N PHE A 160 10.97 6.16 3.15
CA PHE A 160 12.09 5.54 2.43
C PHE A 160 12.75 6.53 1.46
N PRO A 161 13.36 7.62 1.95
CA PRO A 161 13.91 8.67 1.09
C PRO A 161 15.04 8.14 0.19
N SER A 162 15.81 7.17 0.70
CA SER A 162 16.90 6.53 -0.03
C SER A 162 16.45 5.86 -1.33
N LEU A 163 15.20 5.38 -1.44
CA LEU A 163 14.69 4.76 -2.66
C LEU A 163 14.52 5.76 -3.82
N PHE A 164 14.38 7.04 -3.49
CA PHE A 164 14.19 8.11 -4.49
C PHE A 164 15.51 8.82 -4.84
N HIS A 165 16.54 8.70 -4.00
CA HIS A 165 17.85 9.32 -4.20
C HIS A 165 18.83 8.35 -4.88
N GLN A 166 18.42 7.83 -6.04
CA GLN A 166 19.18 6.80 -6.76
C GLN A 166 19.93 7.34 -7.99
N ARG A 167 19.57 8.54 -8.48
CA ARG A 167 20.12 9.11 -9.72
C ARG A 167 21.63 9.31 -9.67
N ASP A 168 22.16 9.76 -8.54
CA ASP A 168 23.59 10.02 -8.37
C ASP A 168 24.45 8.75 -8.39
N ARG A 169 23.82 7.57 -8.34
CA ARG A 169 24.48 6.26 -8.43
C ARG A 169 24.58 5.74 -9.85
N VAL A 170 23.88 6.37 -10.81
CA VAL A 170 23.90 5.98 -12.21
C VAL A 170 25.16 6.54 -12.86
N VAL A 171 25.93 5.67 -13.52
CA VAL A 171 27.12 6.05 -14.27
C VAL A 171 26.86 6.02 -15.77
N GLU A 172 27.45 6.97 -16.50
CA GLU A 172 27.34 7.07 -17.96
C GLU A 172 28.01 5.89 -18.68
N ASN A 173 29.16 5.45 -18.16
CA ASN A 173 29.98 4.36 -18.73
C ASN A 173 30.06 3.17 -17.78
N PRO A 174 28.99 2.35 -17.65
CA PRO A 174 29.01 1.21 -16.74
C PRO A 174 29.87 0.06 -17.27
N PRO A 175 30.38 -0.82 -16.39
CA PRO A 175 31.21 -1.96 -16.79
C PRO A 175 30.36 -3.04 -17.47
N MET A 176 30.05 -2.85 -18.77
CA MET A 176 29.12 -3.69 -19.52
C MET A 176 29.50 -5.16 -19.58
N ASP A 177 30.79 -5.51 -19.50
CA ASP A 177 31.23 -6.90 -19.43
C ASP A 177 30.77 -7.59 -18.15
N LYS A 178 30.79 -6.87 -17.01
CA LYS A 178 30.27 -7.38 -15.73
C LYS A 178 28.75 -7.55 -15.80
N VAL A 179 28.04 -6.59 -16.41
CA VAL A 179 26.59 -6.64 -16.63
C VAL A 179 26.21 -7.87 -17.45
N LYS A 180 26.79 -8.03 -18.64
CA LYS A 180 26.54 -9.18 -19.54
C LYS A 180 26.82 -10.51 -18.86
N ARG A 181 27.92 -10.60 -18.09
CA ARG A 181 28.28 -11.81 -17.35
C ARG A 181 27.25 -12.14 -16.26
N ARG A 182 26.71 -11.13 -15.56
CA ARG A 182 25.68 -11.34 -14.54
C ARG A 182 24.38 -11.84 -15.16
N TYR A 183 23.87 -11.17 -16.20
CA TYR A 183 22.66 -11.61 -16.87
C TYR A 183 22.76 -13.03 -17.42
N ARG A 184 23.89 -13.40 -18.06
CA ARG A 184 24.08 -14.79 -18.51
C ARG A 184 24.02 -15.80 -17.36
N ARG A 185 24.57 -15.45 -16.18
CA ARG A 185 24.50 -16.33 -15.00
C ARG A 185 23.07 -16.46 -14.49
N GLU A 186 22.31 -15.38 -14.48
CA GLU A 186 20.90 -15.38 -14.05
C GLU A 186 20.03 -16.17 -15.02
N GLN A 187 20.17 -15.95 -16.33
CA GLN A 187 19.46 -16.72 -17.36
C GLN A 187 19.78 -18.21 -17.30
N LYS A 188 21.06 -18.57 -17.05
CA LYS A 188 21.45 -19.97 -16.85
C LYS A 188 20.84 -20.57 -15.58
N LYS A 189 20.74 -19.79 -14.50
CA LYS A 189 20.08 -20.23 -13.25
C LYS A 189 18.57 -20.43 -13.43
N SER A 190 17.93 -19.60 -14.25
CA SER A 190 16.51 -19.68 -14.54
C SER A 190 16.17 -20.65 -15.69
N GLY A 191 17.17 -21.34 -16.27
CA GLY A 191 16.97 -22.28 -17.37
C GLY A 191 16.55 -21.64 -18.70
N LEU A 192 16.81 -20.34 -18.89
CA LEU A 192 16.48 -19.62 -20.13
C LEU A 192 17.57 -19.80 -21.21
N ILE A 193 18.79 -20.17 -20.81
CA ILE A 193 19.94 -20.53 -21.68
C ILE A 193 20.79 -21.62 -21.02
#